data_AF-A0A4S1XHQ9-F1
#
_entry.id   AF-A0A4S1XHQ9-F1
#
_cell.length_a   1.000
_cell.length_b   1.000
_cell.length_c   1.000
_cell.angle_alpha   90.00
_cell.angle_beta   90.00
_cell.angle_gamma   90.00
#
_symmetry.space_group_name_H-M   'P 1'
#
loop_
_entity.id
_entity.type
_entity.pdbx_description
1 polymer ?
#
loop_
_entity_poly.entity_id
_entity_poly.type
_entity_poly.pdbx_seq_one_letter_code
_entity_poly.pdbx_strand_id
1 'polypeptide(L)'
;MRAPRRYETTIDRTGLALGAGSALAGGIIFALLLLGGQRDPLSLLGGWLIGSLFSAIGITAVGGPIWLTLHIAGLRRAWHAAAVGAMTAMLIFVGAQTYGFGVLDMPAMDARTLLYRWLSALASSAILAGIAAAIGGVMWRIAYRRGVER
;
A
#
# COMPACT_ATOMS: atom_id res chain seq x y z
N MET A 1 17.64 4.60 -30.60
CA MET A 1 16.60 3.91 -29.80
C MET A 1 17.25 3.33 -28.56
N ARG A 2 16.80 3.67 -27.34
CA ARG A 2 17.38 3.09 -26.11
C ARG A 2 16.90 1.65 -25.97
N ALA A 3 17.82 0.70 -25.80
CA ALA A 3 17.48 -0.70 -25.55
C ALA A 3 16.48 -0.81 -24.37
N PRO A 4 15.45 -1.66 -24.47
CA PRO A 4 14.49 -1.84 -23.40
C PRO A 4 15.22 -2.31 -22.13
N ARG A 5 15.20 -1.47 -21.08
CA ARG A 5 15.76 -1.83 -19.77
C ARG A 5 15.06 -3.10 -19.26
N ARG A 6 15.77 -4.23 -19.29
CA ARG A 6 15.30 -5.50 -18.72
C ARG A 6 15.30 -5.40 -17.19
N TYR A 7 14.15 -5.65 -16.59
CA TYR A 7 14.01 -5.83 -15.15
C TYR A 7 13.71 -7.29 -14.85
N GLU A 8 14.57 -7.89 -14.04
CA GLU A 8 14.52 -9.30 -13.66
C GLU A 8 14.18 -9.44 -12.18
N THR A 9 13.36 -10.43 -11.86
CA THR A 9 12.92 -10.76 -10.49
C THR A 9 13.07 -12.26 -10.26
N THR A 10 13.22 -12.66 -9.01
CA THR A 10 13.18 -14.06 -8.57
C THR A 10 12.18 -14.20 -7.43
N ILE A 11 11.74 -15.43 -7.13
CA ILE A 11 10.78 -15.68 -6.07
C ILE A 11 11.32 -15.25 -4.69
N ASP A 12 12.61 -15.49 -4.42
CA ASP A 12 13.26 -15.08 -3.18
C ASP A 12 13.22 -13.56 -2.99
N ARG A 13 13.44 -12.79 -4.06
CA ARG A 13 13.39 -11.33 -4.01
C ARG A 13 11.98 -10.81 -3.84
N THR A 14 11.00 -11.47 -4.45
CA THR A 14 9.59 -11.15 -4.23
C THR A 14 9.21 -11.43 -2.77
N GLY A 15 9.68 -12.53 -2.18
CA GLY A 15 9.49 -12.86 -0.76
C GLY A 15 10.13 -11.82 0.16
N LEU A 16 11.38 -11.43 -0.11
CA LEU A 16 12.07 -10.36 0.63
C LEU A 16 11.36 -9.02 0.49
N ALA A 17 10.88 -8.68 -0.71
CA ALA A 17 10.12 -7.46 -0.94
C ALA A 17 8.80 -7.47 -0.16
N LEU A 18 8.09 -8.60 -0.12
CA LEU A 18 6.87 -8.75 0.68
C LEU A 18 7.16 -8.56 2.17
N GLY A 19 8.20 -9.21 2.70
CA GLY A 19 8.62 -9.06 4.09
C GLY A 19 9.02 -7.63 4.45
N ALA A 20 9.79 -6.95 3.59
CA ALA A 20 10.16 -5.56 3.81
C ALA A 20 8.94 -4.62 3.73
N GLY A 21 8.07 -4.82 2.74
CA GLY A 21 6.86 -4.02 2.57
C GLY A 21 5.90 -4.15 3.75
N SER A 22 5.70 -5.37 4.26
CA SER A 22 4.86 -5.62 5.43
C SER A 22 5.48 -5.09 6.72
N ALA A 23 6.80 -5.20 6.91
CA ALA A 23 7.53 -4.58 8.02
C ALA A 23 7.38 -3.05 8.04
N LEU A 24 7.52 -2.40 6.88
CA LEU A 24 7.33 -0.95 6.73
C LEU A 24 5.90 -0.52 7.03
N ALA A 25 4.91 -1.26 6.51
CA ALA A 25 3.51 -0.99 6.80
C ALA A 25 3.15 -1.17 8.28
N GLY A 26 3.67 -2.21 8.94
CA GLY A 26 3.55 -2.38 10.39
C GLY A 26 4.22 -1.25 11.18
N GLY A 27 5.26 -0.63 10.63
CA GLY A 27 5.90 0.57 11.17
C GLY A 27 4.93 1.75 11.34
N ILE A 28 3.87 1.82 10.52
CA ILE A 28 2.82 2.84 10.67
C ILE A 28 2.04 2.60 11.97
N ILE A 29 1.66 1.34 12.24
CA ILE A 29 0.96 0.98 13.49
C ILE A 29 1.84 1.28 14.70
N PHE A 30 3.12 0.90 14.62
CA PHE A 30 4.10 1.24 15.65
C PHE A 30 4.18 2.75 15.92
N ALA A 31 4.26 3.57 14.87
CA ALA A 31 4.29 5.01 14.98
C ALA A 31 3.00 5.59 15.59
N LEU A 32 1.84 5.06 15.20
CA LEU A 32 0.54 5.46 15.77
C LEU A 32 0.44 5.11 17.27
N LEU A 33 0.93 3.95 17.68
CA LEU A 33 0.97 3.56 19.10
C LEU A 33 1.86 4.50 19.91
N LEU A 34 3.04 4.86 19.40
CA LEU A 34 3.91 5.84 20.04
C LEU A 34 3.25 7.21 20.16
N LEU A 35 2.58 7.68 19.10
CA LEU A 35 1.83 8.94 19.11
C LEU A 35 0.64 8.89 20.07
N GLY A 36 0.03 7.72 20.24
CA GLY A 36 -1.01 7.45 21.25
C GLY A 36 -0.49 7.35 22.69
N GLY A 37 0.81 7.56 22.91
CA GLY A 37 1.42 7.55 24.24
C GLY A 37 1.88 6.18 24.72
N GLN A 38 1.75 5.12 23.92
CA GLN A 38 2.20 3.79 24.32
C GLN A 38 3.73 3.73 24.36
N ARG A 39 4.27 3.28 25.50
CA ARG A 39 5.73 3.17 25.72
C ARG A 39 6.20 1.78 26.11
N ASP A 40 5.28 0.87 26.45
CA ASP A 40 5.63 -0.52 26.76
C ASP A 40 6.22 -1.22 25.51
N PRO A 41 7.49 -1.70 25.57
CA PRO A 41 8.14 -2.30 24.42
C PRO A 41 7.43 -3.55 23.88
N LEU A 42 6.84 -4.37 24.76
CA LEU A 42 6.16 -5.60 24.35
C LEU A 42 4.88 -5.29 23.58
N SER A 43 4.10 -4.32 24.05
CA SER A 43 2.92 -3.84 23.34
C SER A 43 3.26 -3.20 22.00
N LEU A 44 4.33 -2.40 21.94
CA LEU A 44 4.79 -1.78 20.70
C LEU A 44 5.25 -2.84 19.68
N LEU A 45 6.00 -3.84 20.13
CA LEU A 45 6.40 -4.97 19.31
C LEU A 45 5.18 -5.77 18.83
N GLY A 46 4.23 -6.05 19.72
CA GLY A 46 2.99 -6.74 19.39
C GLY A 46 2.19 -5.99 18.32
N GLY A 47 2.03 -4.67 18.48
CA GLY A 47 1.36 -3.81 17.51
C GLY A 47 2.07 -3.78 16.15
N TRP A 48 3.40 -3.69 16.15
CA TRP A 48 4.19 -3.77 14.93
C TRP A 48 4.02 -5.11 14.22
N LEU A 49 4.13 -6.23 14.95
CA LEU A 49 3.98 -7.59 14.41
C LEU A 49 2.59 -7.81 13.82
N ILE A 50 1.54 -7.43 14.55
CA ILE A 50 0.15 -7.54 14.09
C ILE A 50 -0.05 -6.68 12.84
N GLY A 51 0.42 -5.42 12.87
CA GLY A 51 0.36 -4.50 11.75
C GLY A 51 1.05 -5.07 10.51
N SER A 52 2.25 -5.64 10.68
CA SER A 52 2.98 -6.30 9.60
C SER A 52 2.27 -7.53 9.06
N LEU A 53 1.73 -8.38 9.92
CA LEU A 53 0.99 -9.58 9.50
C LEU A 53 -0.22 -9.22 8.64
N PHE A 54 -1.09 -8.33 9.11
CA PHE A 54 -2.27 -7.92 8.35
C PHE A 54 -1.90 -7.17 7.07
N SER A 55 -0.82 -6.39 7.10
CA SER A 55 -0.30 -5.75 5.90
C SER A 55 0.21 -6.77 4.88
N ALA A 56 0.91 -7.82 5.30
CA ALA A 56 1.36 -8.89 4.41
C ALA A 56 0.19 -9.59 3.72
N ILE A 57 -0.89 -9.86 4.48
CA ILE A 57 -2.13 -10.44 3.95
C ILE A 57 -2.74 -9.50 2.92
N GLY A 58 -2.93 -8.21 3.25
CA GLY A 58 -3.51 -7.23 2.33
C GLY A 58 -2.70 -7.02 1.05
N ILE A 59 -1.37 -6.89 1.18
CA ILE A 59 -0.45 -6.78 0.04
C ILE A 59 -0.55 -8.03 -0.83
N THR A 60 -0.57 -9.23 -0.24
CA THR A 60 -0.63 -10.48 -1.01
C THR A 60 -1.98 -10.65 -1.69
N ALA A 61 -3.08 -10.37 -0.99
CA ALA A 61 -4.43 -10.57 -1.50
C ALA A 61 -4.81 -9.57 -2.61
N VAL A 62 -4.35 -8.32 -2.50
CA VAL A 62 -4.75 -7.25 -3.43
C VAL A 62 -3.59 -6.82 -4.34
N GLY A 63 -2.45 -6.47 -3.75
CA GLY A 63 -1.28 -6.00 -4.49
C GLY A 63 -0.62 -7.10 -5.34
N GLY A 64 -0.58 -8.33 -4.83
CA GLY A 64 0.05 -9.49 -5.48
C GLY A 64 -0.52 -9.79 -6.88
N PRO A 65 -1.84 -10.01 -7.03
CA PRO A 65 -2.47 -10.25 -8.33
C PRO A 65 -2.26 -9.10 -9.32
N ILE A 66 -2.38 -7.84 -8.88
CA ILE A 66 -2.17 -6.66 -9.73
C ILE A 66 -0.70 -6.59 -10.18
N TRP A 67 0.24 -6.82 -9.26
CA TRP A 67 1.66 -6.88 -9.61
C TRP A 67 1.96 -8.01 -10.61
N LEU A 68 1.36 -9.19 -10.44
CA LEU A 68 1.59 -10.33 -11.32
C LEU A 68 1.10 -10.04 -12.75
N THR A 69 -0.09 -9.46 -12.90
CA THR A 69 -0.62 -9.06 -14.22
C THR A 69 0.29 -8.03 -14.91
N LEU A 70 0.75 -7.01 -14.18
CA LEU A 70 1.73 -6.05 -14.70
C LEU A 70 3.07 -6.69 -15.06
N HIS A 71 3.52 -7.66 -14.25
CA HIS A 71 4.77 -8.37 -14.49
C HIS A 71 4.72 -9.17 -15.79
N ILE A 72 3.61 -9.87 -16.03
CA ILE A 72 3.35 -10.67 -17.24
C ILE A 72 3.23 -9.74 -18.47
N ALA A 73 2.59 -8.58 -18.32
CA ALA A 73 2.47 -7.55 -19.37
C ALA A 73 3.79 -6.78 -19.63
N GLY A 74 4.89 -7.10 -18.93
CA GLY A 74 6.18 -6.41 -19.09
C GLY A 74 6.26 -5.02 -18.44
N LEU A 75 5.23 -4.60 -17.69
CA LEU A 75 5.13 -3.32 -17.00
C LEU A 75 5.91 -3.32 -15.68
N ARG A 76 7.24 -3.42 -15.76
CA ARG A 76 8.12 -3.66 -14.59
C ARG A 76 8.88 -2.43 -14.08
N ARG A 77 8.42 -1.21 -14.35
CA ARG A 77 9.06 0.04 -13.88
C ARG A 77 8.62 0.40 -12.46
N ALA A 78 9.49 1.11 -11.73
CA ALA A 78 9.24 1.56 -10.36
C ALA A 78 7.94 2.36 -10.21
N TRP A 79 7.63 3.20 -11.18
CA TRP A 79 6.42 4.03 -11.15
C TRP A 79 5.15 3.18 -11.21
N HIS A 80 5.15 2.03 -11.90
CA HIS A 80 3.98 1.14 -11.92
C HIS A 80 3.72 0.57 -10.54
N ALA A 81 4.76 0.13 -9.83
CA ALA A 81 4.62 -0.41 -8.47
C ALA A 81 4.12 0.66 -7.49
N ALA A 82 4.66 1.88 -7.58
CA ALA A 82 4.17 3.01 -6.80
C ALA A 82 2.71 3.36 -7.14
N ALA A 83 2.34 3.38 -8.42
CA ALA A 83 0.98 3.66 -8.87
C ALA A 83 -0.01 2.58 -8.40
N VAL A 84 0.37 1.30 -8.45
CA VAL A 84 -0.45 0.21 -7.90
C VAL A 84 -0.69 0.42 -6.41
N GLY A 85 0.38 0.64 -5.63
CA GLY A 85 0.25 0.91 -4.20
C GLY A 85 -0.68 2.10 -3.91
N ALA A 86 -0.46 3.22 -4.61
CA ALA A 86 -1.27 4.42 -4.47
C ALA A 86 -2.75 4.19 -4.82
N MET A 87 -3.03 3.60 -5.99
CA MET A 87 -4.39 3.39 -6.48
C MET A 87 -5.14 2.37 -5.63
N THR A 88 -4.49 1.28 -5.24
CA THR A 88 -5.09 0.27 -4.37
C THR A 88 -5.50 0.87 -3.03
N ALA A 89 -4.59 1.60 -2.38
CA ALA A 89 -4.91 2.26 -1.12
C ALA A 89 -6.00 3.32 -1.30
N MET A 90 -5.88 4.20 -2.30
CA MET A 90 -6.88 5.24 -2.57
C MET A 90 -8.28 4.64 -2.74
N LEU A 91 -8.43 3.62 -3.60
CA LEU A 91 -9.74 3.03 -3.89
C LEU A 91 -10.33 2.34 -2.66
N ILE A 92 -9.52 1.58 -1.91
CA ILE A 92 -9.98 0.91 -0.69
C ILE A 92 -10.40 1.92 0.36
N PHE A 93 -9.56 2.92 0.66
CA PHE A 93 -9.84 3.87 1.75
C PHE A 93 -10.95 4.86 1.40
N VAL A 94 -11.05 5.31 0.15
CA VAL A 94 -12.18 6.13 -0.29
C VAL A 94 -13.46 5.30 -0.22
N GLY A 95 -13.47 4.11 -0.82
CA GLY A 95 -14.64 3.23 -0.81
C GLY A 95 -15.09 2.85 0.61
N ALA A 96 -14.15 2.56 1.51
CA ALA A 96 -14.44 2.29 2.91
C ALA A 96 -15.06 3.51 3.62
N GLN A 97 -14.58 4.72 3.35
CA GLN A 97 -15.10 5.95 3.96
C GLN A 97 -16.44 6.42 3.38
N THR A 98 -16.70 6.16 2.10
CA THR A 98 -17.91 6.63 1.40
C THR A 98 -19.04 5.61 1.35
N TYR A 99 -18.69 4.32 1.24
CA TYR A 99 -19.65 3.22 1.07
C TYR A 99 -19.58 2.14 2.16
N GLY A 100 -18.49 2.07 2.93
CA GLY A 100 -18.32 1.07 3.98
C GLY A 100 -18.88 1.51 5.34
N PHE A 101 -18.15 2.39 6.02
CA PHE A 101 -18.42 2.73 7.42
C PHE A 101 -19.58 3.73 7.55
N GLY A 102 -20.57 3.38 8.38
CA GLY A 102 -21.62 4.28 8.85
C GLY A 102 -22.65 4.71 7.79
N VAL A 103 -22.68 4.06 6.62
CA VAL A 103 -23.62 4.41 5.53
C VAL A 103 -25.06 4.09 5.86
N LEU A 104 -25.31 3.00 6.57
CA LEU A 104 -26.67 2.58 6.96
C LEU A 104 -27.25 3.45 8.09
N ASP A 105 -26.40 4.04 8.92
CA ASP A 105 -26.78 4.91 10.03
C ASP A 105 -26.70 6.40 9.65
N MET A 106 -26.48 6.70 8.36
CA MET A 106 -26.20 8.05 7.91
C MET A 106 -27.50 8.86 7.78
N PRO A 107 -27.60 10.05 8.41
CA PRO A 107 -28.77 10.92 8.22
C PRO A 107 -28.85 11.39 6.77
N ALA A 108 -30.06 11.75 6.33
CA ALA A 108 -30.29 12.30 5.00
C ALA A 108 -29.40 13.53 4.76
N MET A 109 -28.60 13.50 3.69
CA MET A 109 -27.67 14.56 3.32
C MET A 109 -28.12 15.28 2.06
N ASP A 110 -27.87 16.59 2.02
CA ASP A 110 -27.97 17.35 0.79
C ASP A 110 -26.76 17.13 -0.13
N ALA A 111 -26.85 17.59 -1.38
CA ALA A 111 -25.82 17.39 -2.39
C ALA A 111 -24.46 18.03 -2.01
N ARG A 112 -24.48 19.14 -1.25
CA ARG A 112 -23.26 19.83 -0.82
C ARG A 112 -22.54 19.02 0.26
N THR A 113 -23.26 18.50 1.25
CA THR A 113 -22.66 17.66 2.30
C THR A 113 -22.09 16.37 1.73
N LEU A 114 -22.77 15.76 0.74
CA LEU A 114 -22.23 14.61 0.01
C LEU A 114 -20.92 14.95 -0.70
N LEU A 115 -20.84 16.09 -1.39
CA LEU A 115 -19.61 16.53 -2.07
C LEU A 115 -18.46 16.76 -1.08
N TYR A 116 -18.73 17.40 0.06
CA TYR A 116 -17.72 17.57 1.12
C TYR A 116 -17.24 16.24 1.70
N ARG A 117 -18.14 15.26 1.89
CA ARG A 117 -17.78 13.92 2.35
C ARG A 117 -16.80 13.23 1.38
N TRP A 118 -17.08 13.31 0.08
CA TRP A 118 -16.20 12.77 -0.96
C TRP A 118 -14.85 13.47 -0.99
N LEU A 119 -14.82 14.80 -0.94
CA LEU A 119 -13.57 15.57 -0.91
C LEU A 119 -12.73 15.24 0.32
N SER A 120 -13.36 15.15 1.49
CA SER A 120 -12.67 14.76 2.73
C SER A 120 -12.11 13.34 2.65
N ALA A 121 -12.87 12.39 2.12
CA ALA A 121 -12.43 11.02 1.95
C ALA A 121 -11.27 10.90 0.96
N LEU A 122 -11.29 11.66 -0.14
CA LEU A 122 -10.19 11.73 -1.10
C LEU A 122 -8.93 12.34 -0.46
N ALA A 123 -9.09 13.44 0.27
CA ALA A 123 -7.97 14.14 0.90
C ALA A 123 -7.28 13.27 1.98
N SER A 124 -8.06 12.62 2.85
CA SER A 124 -7.52 11.71 3.88
C SER A 124 -6.86 10.48 3.24
N SER A 125 -7.49 9.91 2.21
CA SER A 125 -6.96 8.73 1.51
C SER A 125 -5.71 9.03 0.70
N ALA A 126 -5.50 10.27 0.25
CA ALA A 126 -4.30 10.67 -0.46
C ALA A 126 -3.02 10.49 0.36
N ILE A 127 -3.10 10.70 1.67
CA ILE A 127 -1.96 10.48 2.59
C ILE A 127 -1.59 9.00 2.60
N LEU A 128 -2.59 8.13 2.80
CA LEU A 128 -2.39 6.68 2.81
C LEU A 128 -1.94 6.15 1.45
N ALA A 129 -2.46 6.71 0.35
CA ALA A 129 -2.03 6.41 -1.00
C ALA A 129 -0.56 6.80 -1.22
N GLY A 130 -0.12 7.95 -0.71
CA GLY A 130 1.29 8.36 -0.76
C GLY A 130 2.21 7.39 -0.01
N ILE A 131 1.80 6.95 1.18
CA ILE A 131 2.55 5.96 1.96
C ILE A 131 2.60 4.61 1.23
N ALA A 132 1.47 4.14 0.71
CA ALA A 132 1.40 2.91 -0.07
C ALA A 132 2.24 2.97 -1.35
N ALA A 133 2.30 4.13 -2.00
CA ALA A 133 3.17 4.38 -3.15
C ALA A 133 4.65 4.24 -2.78
N ALA A 134 5.06 4.82 -1.65
CA ALA A 134 6.43 4.73 -1.14
C ALA A 134 6.80 3.27 -0.82
N ILE A 135 5.92 2.53 -0.14
CA ILE A 135 6.10 1.11 0.15
C ILE A 135 6.22 0.31 -1.14
N GLY A 136 5.31 0.48 -2.10
CA GLY A 136 5.36 -0.18 -3.41
C GLY A 136 6.65 0.13 -4.17
N GLY A 137 7.16 1.36 -4.08
CA GLY A 137 8.44 1.77 -4.64
C GLY A 137 9.64 1.07 -3.98
N VAL A 138 9.65 0.94 -2.65
CA VAL A 138 10.68 0.20 -1.91
C VAL A 138 10.64 -1.29 -2.26
N MET A 139 9.46 -1.89 -2.24
CA MET A 139 9.25 -3.28 -2.64
C MET A 139 9.77 -3.54 -4.05
N TRP A 140 9.49 -2.63 -5.00
CA TRP A 140 10.00 -2.73 -6.35
C TRP A 140 11.54 -2.73 -6.42
N ARG A 141 12.18 -1.84 -5.65
CA ARG A 141 13.65 -1.76 -5.59
C ARG A 141 14.29 -3.05 -5.07
N ILE A 142 13.61 -3.76 -4.16
CA ILE A 142 14.08 -5.03 -3.61
C ILE A 142 13.82 -6.17 -4.59
N ALA A 143 12.61 -6.22 -5.17
CA ALA A 143 12.19 -7.29 -6.07
C ALA A 143 13.00 -7.30 -7.38
N TYR A 144 13.18 -6.13 -8.01
CA TYR A 144 13.74 -6.03 -9.35
C TYR A 144 15.19 -5.57 -9.36
N ARG A 145 16.01 -6.26 -10.15
CA ARG A 145 17.33 -5.74 -10.57
C ARG A 145 17.31 -5.37 -12.04
N ARG A 146 18.16 -4.41 -12.41
CA ARG A 146 18.48 -4.13 -13.82
C ARG A 146 19.28 -5.33 -14.35
N GLY A 147 18.78 -5.97 -15.41
CA GLY A 147 19.55 -6.99 -16.12
C GLY A 147 20.77 -6.37 -16.77
N VAL A 148 21.91 -7.06 -16.68
CA VAL A 148 23.11 -6.75 -17.46
C VAL A 148 23.05 -7.62 -18.70
N GLU A 149 23.16 -7.04 -19.89
CA GLU A 149 23.35 -7.81 -21.13
C GLU A 149 24.61 -8.66 -20.96
N ARG A 150 24.44 -9.99 -21.03
CA ARG A 150 25.53 -10.93 -21.28
C ARG A 150 25.47 -11.32 -22.74
#